data_AF-A0A7S9LRG4-F1
#
_entry.id   AF-A0A7S9LRG4-F1
#
_cell.length_a   1.000
_cell.length_b   1.000
_cell.length_c   1.000
_cell.angle_alpha   90.00
_cell.angle_beta   90.00
_cell.angle_gamma   90.00
#
_symmetry.space_group_name_H-M   'P 1'
#
loop_
_entity.id
_entity.type
_entity.pdbx_description
1 polymer ?
#
loop_
_entity_poly.entity_id
_entity_poly.type
_entity_poly.pdbx_seq_one_letter_code
_entity_poly.pdbx_strand_id
1 'polypeptide(L)'
;MEQFNLVDGGVAAVVLISALLAYSRGLVREVLSIAGWIIAAIAAFFFAPTVEPIISELPVLRDIIGDSCQLAILSAFAAVFVVALVIVSLFSPLLSGSVQNSALGPVDSGLGLLFGVARGLLLVAVAFIILEQVPVGADIQTMVAEAASQGLLASIQDALVAALPTEMPPQITQSYEQLLGRCGE
;
A
#
# COMPACT_ATOMS: atom_id res chain seq x y z
N MET A 1 -29.08 -18.09 13.72
CA MET A 1 -28.08 -17.71 14.75
C MET A 1 -26.76 -17.69 14.03
N GLU A 2 -26.17 -16.51 13.85
CA GLU A 2 -24.93 -16.31 13.09
C GLU A 2 -23.83 -17.19 13.69
N GLN A 3 -23.35 -18.16 12.91
CA GLN A 3 -22.31 -19.07 13.34
C GLN A 3 -20.98 -18.35 13.17
N PHE A 4 -20.51 -17.72 14.26
CA PHE A 4 -19.17 -17.13 14.31
C PHE A 4 -18.16 -18.17 13.84
N ASN A 5 -17.55 -17.93 12.69
CA ASN A 5 -16.62 -18.87 12.09
C ASN A 5 -15.17 -18.37 12.24
N LEU A 6 -14.20 -19.19 11.81
CA LEU A 6 -12.77 -18.88 11.95
C LEU A 6 -12.39 -17.57 11.21
N VAL A 7 -13.09 -17.24 10.11
CA VAL A 7 -12.88 -16.03 9.32
C VAL A 7 -13.28 -14.80 10.12
N ASP A 8 -14.43 -14.81 10.79
CA ASP A 8 -14.89 -13.68 11.62
C ASP A 8 -13.90 -13.40 12.77
N GLY A 9 -13.34 -14.45 13.38
CA GLY A 9 -12.27 -14.32 14.37
C GLY A 9 -11.00 -13.71 13.79
N GLY A 10 -10.60 -14.11 12.58
CA GLY A 10 -9.46 -13.54 11.86
C GLY A 10 -9.66 -12.07 11.50
N VAL A 11 -10.84 -11.70 11.02
CA VAL A 11 -11.22 -10.30 10.72
C VAL A 11 -11.11 -9.45 11.99
N ALA A 12 -11.71 -9.89 13.09
CA ALA A 12 -11.63 -9.20 14.37
C ALA A 12 -10.18 -9.04 14.84
N ALA A 13 -9.35 -10.10 14.72
CA ALA A 13 -7.95 -10.04 15.08
C ALA A 13 -7.17 -9.01 14.25
N VAL A 14 -7.35 -8.99 12.92
CA VAL A 14 -6.68 -8.03 12.03
C VAL A 14 -7.07 -6.59 12.38
N VAL A 15 -8.36 -6.33 12.57
CA VAL A 15 -8.86 -4.99 12.92
C VAL A 15 -8.34 -4.55 14.29
N LEU A 16 -8.40 -5.42 15.29
CA LEU A 16 -7.93 -5.12 16.65
C LEU A 16 -6.41 -4.87 16.69
N ILE A 17 -5.62 -5.73 16.05
CA ILE A 17 -4.17 -5.56 15.99
C ILE A 17 -3.83 -4.26 15.25
N SER A 18 -4.49 -3.98 14.11
CA SER A 18 -4.29 -2.74 13.36
C SER A 18 -4.61 -1.50 14.21
N ALA A 19 -5.73 -1.53 14.93
CA ALA A 19 -6.16 -0.45 15.83
C ALA A 19 -5.17 -0.22 16.98
N LEU A 20 -4.74 -1.27 17.66
CA LEU A 20 -3.78 -1.19 18.78
C LEU A 20 -2.40 -0.72 18.33
N LEU A 21 -1.92 -1.20 17.19
CA LEU A 21 -0.64 -0.77 16.62
C LEU A 21 -0.69 0.69 16.16
N ALA A 22 -1.82 1.15 15.62
CA ALA A 22 -1.97 2.55 15.22
C ALA A 22 -2.16 3.49 16.44
N TYR A 23 -2.84 3.03 17.48
CA TYR A 23 -2.95 3.77 18.75
C TYR A 23 -1.57 4.04 19.38
N SER A 24 -0.67 3.05 19.37
CA SER A 24 0.68 3.20 19.91
C SER A 24 1.60 4.06 19.04
N ARG A 25 1.34 4.15 17.73
CA ARG A 25 2.11 4.97 16.79
C ARG A 25 1.59 6.39 16.62
N GLY A 26 0.30 6.62 16.87
CA GLY A 26 -0.36 7.90 16.64
C GLY A 26 -0.74 8.14 15.16
N LEU A 27 -1.73 8.99 14.92
CA LEU A 27 -2.19 9.34 13.57
C LEU A 27 -1.08 10.00 12.74
N VAL A 28 -0.31 10.92 13.33
CA VAL A 28 0.70 11.70 12.61
C VAL A 28 1.75 10.81 11.96
N ARG A 29 2.21 9.78 12.67
CA ARG A 29 3.16 8.80 12.13
C ARG A 29 2.58 8.03 10.95
N GLU A 30 1.30 7.69 11.04
CA GLU A 30 0.60 6.92 10.02
C GLU A 30 0.37 7.76 8.75
N VAL A 31 0.00 9.04 8.91
CA VAL A 31 -0.13 10.00 7.79
C VAL A 31 1.23 10.29 7.15
N LEU A 32 2.28 10.49 7.96
CA LEU A 32 3.64 10.69 7.44
C LEU A 32 4.15 9.48 6.67
N SER A 33 3.77 8.26 7.07
CA SER A 33 4.08 7.05 6.31
C SER A 33 3.45 7.11 4.92
N ILE A 34 2.14 7.38 4.82
CA ILE A 34 1.44 7.48 3.52
C ILE A 34 2.05 8.60 2.67
N ALA A 35 2.29 9.77 3.26
CA ALA A 35 2.94 10.89 2.58
C ALA A 35 4.33 10.50 2.07
N GLY A 36 5.10 9.73 2.85
CA GLY A 36 6.41 9.24 2.45
C GLY A 36 6.37 8.32 1.23
N TRP A 37 5.38 7.42 1.16
CA TRP A 37 5.16 6.60 -0.04
C TRP A 37 4.84 7.46 -1.27
N ILE A 38 4.00 8.49 -1.13
CA ILE A 38 3.65 9.42 -2.22
C ILE A 38 4.88 10.22 -2.66
N ILE A 39 5.62 10.81 -1.72
CA ILE A 39 6.84 11.60 -2.00
C ILE A 39 7.89 10.73 -2.69
N ALA A 40 8.09 9.50 -2.22
CA ALA A 40 9.03 8.57 -2.84
C ALA A 40 8.62 8.18 -4.27
N ALA A 41 7.33 7.97 -4.52
CA ALA A 41 6.82 7.68 -5.87
C ALA A 41 7.05 8.86 -6.83
N ILE A 42 6.79 10.08 -6.36
CA ILE A 42 7.05 11.30 -7.13
C ILE A 42 8.56 11.43 -7.42
N ALA A 43 9.41 11.25 -6.42
CA ALA A 43 10.86 11.30 -6.59
C ALA A 43 11.34 10.24 -7.60
N ALA A 44 10.85 8.99 -7.47
CA ALA A 44 11.16 7.92 -8.41
C ALA A 44 10.77 8.28 -9.85
N PHE A 45 9.58 8.84 -10.06
CA PHE A 45 9.12 9.26 -11.38
C PHE A 45 10.04 10.30 -12.04
N PHE A 46 10.53 11.28 -11.26
CA PHE A 46 11.40 12.33 -11.79
C PHE A 46 12.86 11.91 -11.96
N PHE A 47 13.41 11.11 -11.03
CA PHE A 47 14.84 10.79 -11.01
C PHE A 47 15.18 9.45 -11.66
N ALA A 48 14.23 8.54 -11.87
CA ALA A 48 14.49 7.26 -12.55
C ALA A 48 15.25 7.41 -13.89
N PRO A 49 14.90 8.35 -14.78
CA PRO A 49 15.61 8.51 -16.07
C PRO A 49 17.05 9.00 -15.91
N THR A 50 17.37 9.70 -14.82
CA THR A 50 18.74 10.16 -14.53
C THR A 50 19.59 9.03 -13.94
N VAL A 51 18.96 8.09 -13.23
CA VAL A 51 19.62 6.99 -12.52
C VAL A 51 19.73 5.73 -13.38
N GLU A 52 18.86 5.56 -14.39
CA GLU A 52 18.86 4.45 -15.34
C GLU A 52 20.22 4.13 -15.96
N PRO A 53 21.00 5.09 -16.52
CA PRO A 53 22.32 4.76 -17.08
C PRO A 53 23.29 4.22 -16.02
N ILE A 54 23.22 4.75 -14.78
CA ILE A 54 24.06 4.30 -13.68
C ILE A 54 23.73 2.86 -13.30
N ILE A 55 22.44 2.50 -13.27
CA ILE A 55 21.96 1.15 -12.96
C ILE A 55 22.41 0.15 -14.02
N SER A 56 22.34 0.54 -15.30
CA SER A 56 22.74 -0.31 -16.44
C SER A 56 24.24 -0.64 -16.47
N GLU A 57 25.07 0.23 -15.88
CA GLU A 57 26.52 0.00 -15.77
C GLU A 57 26.93 -0.89 -14.58
N LEU A 58 26.01 -1.17 -13.64
CA LEU A 58 26.34 -1.99 -12.47
C LEU A 58 26.42 -3.47 -12.84
N PRO A 59 27.60 -4.13 -12.71
CA PRO A 59 27.79 -5.49 -13.19
C PRO A 59 26.88 -6.51 -12.48
N VAL A 60 26.56 -6.29 -11.21
CA VAL A 60 25.67 -7.17 -10.42
C VAL A 60 24.22 -7.10 -10.90
N LEU A 61 23.76 -5.94 -11.37
CA LEU A 61 22.40 -5.76 -11.85
C LEU A 61 22.27 -6.14 -13.32
N ARG A 62 23.36 -6.03 -14.10
CA ARG A 62 23.37 -6.37 -15.52
C ARG A 62 23.02 -7.83 -15.79
N ASP A 63 23.46 -8.75 -14.93
CA ASP A 63 23.14 -10.18 -15.04
C ASP A 63 21.64 -10.48 -14.79
N ILE A 64 20.93 -9.60 -14.08
CA ILE A 64 19.51 -9.74 -13.73
C ILE A 64 18.61 -8.99 -14.73
N ILE A 65 19.03 -7.79 -15.14
CA ILE A 65 18.26 -6.88 -16.00
C ILE A 65 18.42 -7.23 -17.49
N GLY A 66 19.60 -7.74 -17.89
CA GLY A 66 19.95 -7.96 -19.29
C GLY A 66 20.01 -6.66 -20.09
N ASP A 67 19.83 -6.75 -21.42
CA ASP A 67 19.85 -5.61 -22.35
C ASP A 67 18.45 -4.96 -22.51
N SER A 68 17.50 -5.24 -21.62
CA SER A 68 16.15 -4.67 -21.71
C SER A 68 16.08 -3.30 -21.04
N CYS A 69 16.00 -2.25 -21.87
CA CYS A 69 15.84 -0.88 -21.39
C CYS A 69 14.61 -0.71 -20.47
N GLN A 70 13.52 -1.42 -20.74
CA GLN A 70 12.33 -1.39 -19.89
C GLN A 70 12.60 -1.95 -18.49
N LEU A 71 13.39 -3.01 -18.37
CA LEU A 71 13.80 -3.54 -17.07
C LEU A 71 14.79 -2.59 -16.37
N ALA A 72 15.65 -1.90 -17.12
CA ALA A 72 16.60 -0.93 -16.58
C ALA A 72 15.88 0.29 -15.97
N ILE A 73 14.94 0.90 -16.69
CA ILE A 73 14.17 2.07 -16.19
C ILE A 73 13.31 1.70 -14.97
N LEU A 74 12.69 0.50 -14.96
CA LEU A 74 11.93 0.01 -13.81
C LEU A 74 12.84 -0.25 -12.60
N SER A 75 14.03 -0.80 -12.82
CA SER A 75 15.01 -1.03 -11.76
C SER A 75 15.51 0.29 -11.18
N ALA A 76 15.76 1.29 -12.03
CA ALA A 76 16.13 2.63 -11.60
C ALA A 76 15.02 3.32 -10.80
N PHE A 77 13.77 3.19 -11.25
CA PHE A 77 12.61 3.67 -10.51
C PHE A 77 12.54 3.02 -9.13
N ALA A 78 12.64 1.71 -9.04
CA ALA A 78 12.63 0.99 -7.77
C ALA A 78 13.79 1.41 -6.85
N ALA A 79 15.00 1.57 -7.39
CA ALA A 79 16.16 2.01 -6.63
C ALA A 79 15.97 3.41 -6.04
N VAL A 80 15.55 4.38 -6.85
CA VAL A 80 15.25 5.75 -6.37
C VAL A 80 14.12 5.73 -5.37
N PHE A 81 13.06 4.98 -5.64
CA PHE A 81 11.91 4.86 -4.76
C PHE A 81 12.31 4.38 -3.36
N VAL A 82 13.11 3.32 -3.28
CA VAL A 82 13.61 2.77 -2.01
C VAL A 82 14.50 3.78 -1.29
N VAL A 83 15.45 4.42 -2.00
CA VAL A 83 16.33 5.43 -1.40
C VAL A 83 15.52 6.61 -0.85
N ALA A 84 14.56 7.12 -1.61
CA ALA A 84 13.69 8.21 -1.19
C ALA A 84 12.83 7.81 0.02
N LEU A 85 12.25 6.60 0.01
CA LEU A 85 11.51 6.06 1.16
C LEU A 85 12.39 5.98 2.41
N VAL A 86 13.62 5.48 2.29
CA VAL A 86 14.56 5.40 3.41
C VAL A 86 14.80 6.80 3.96
N ILE A 87 15.14 7.77 3.11
CA ILE A 87 15.40 9.15 3.52
C ILE A 87 14.18 9.71 4.26
N VAL A 88 12.97 9.64 3.69
CA VAL A 88 11.76 10.18 4.34
C VAL A 88 11.46 9.45 5.65
N SER A 89 11.63 8.13 5.68
CA SER A 89 11.36 7.31 6.87
C SER A 89 12.25 7.66 8.08
N LEU A 90 13.45 8.19 7.84
CA LEU A 90 14.36 8.66 8.90
C LEU A 90 13.82 9.92 9.61
N PHE A 91 13.06 10.77 8.91
CA PHE A 91 12.48 11.99 9.49
C PHE A 91 11.14 11.75 10.19
N SER A 92 10.36 10.76 9.74
CA SER A 92 9.08 10.38 10.35
C SER A 92 9.09 10.24 11.89
N PRO A 93 10.04 9.53 12.54
CA PRO A 93 10.09 9.44 14.00
C PRO A 93 10.30 10.79 14.70
N LEU A 94 11.05 11.71 14.09
CA LEU A 94 11.38 13.00 14.68
C LEU A 94 10.14 13.89 14.76
N LEU A 95 9.37 13.93 13.68
CA LEU A 95 8.13 14.69 13.59
C LEU A 95 7.03 14.07 14.46
N SER A 96 6.84 12.74 14.40
CA SER A 96 5.83 12.06 15.21
C SER A 96 6.13 12.16 16.70
N GLY A 97 7.40 12.05 17.10
CA GLY A 97 7.81 12.17 18.49
C GLY A 97 7.53 13.54 19.07
N SER A 98 7.63 14.60 18.26
CA SER A 98 7.32 15.97 18.71
C SER A 98 5.84 16.14 19.05
N VAL A 99 4.94 15.48 18.31
CA VAL A 99 3.50 15.52 18.57
C VAL A 99 3.13 14.66 19.78
N GLN A 100 3.67 13.44 19.87
CA GLN A 100 3.36 12.54 20.99
C GLN A 100 3.84 13.06 22.35
N ASN A 101 4.97 13.78 22.38
CA ASN A 101 5.49 14.39 23.60
C ASN A 101 4.77 15.69 23.99
N SER A 102 3.82 16.17 23.17
CA SER A 102 3.05 17.38 23.44
C SER A 102 1.71 17.07 24.13
N ALA A 103 0.97 18.11 24.53
CA ALA A 103 -0.38 17.97 25.06
C ALA A 103 -1.36 17.30 24.07
N LEU A 104 -1.02 17.23 22.78
CA LEU A 104 -1.84 16.59 21.74
C LEU A 104 -1.64 15.08 21.65
N GLY A 105 -0.67 14.50 22.36
CA GLY A 105 -0.36 13.06 22.28
C GLY A 105 -1.59 12.13 22.45
N PRO A 106 -2.42 12.30 23.49
CA PRO A 106 -3.63 11.48 23.66
C PRO A 106 -4.64 11.61 22.50
N VAL A 107 -4.75 12.80 21.91
CA VAL A 107 -5.62 13.06 20.76
C VAL A 107 -5.05 12.37 19.51
N ASP A 108 -3.74 12.48 19.29
CA ASP A 108 -3.03 11.81 18.19
C ASP A 108 -3.17 10.28 18.27
N SER A 109 -3.00 9.69 19.46
CA SER A 109 -3.22 8.25 19.68
C SER A 109 -4.68 7.85 19.48
N GLY A 110 -5.64 8.63 19.98
CA GLY A 110 -7.07 8.36 19.79
C GLY A 110 -7.49 8.38 18.32
N LEU A 111 -7.02 9.37 17.56
CA LEU A 111 -7.22 9.42 16.11
C LEU A 111 -6.47 8.28 15.39
N GLY A 112 -5.28 7.91 15.89
CA GLY A 112 -4.52 6.75 15.42
C GLY A 112 -5.32 5.46 15.54
N LEU A 113 -6.06 5.25 16.65
CA LEU A 113 -6.95 4.10 16.81
C LEU A 113 -8.04 4.06 15.73
N LEU A 114 -8.75 5.17 15.51
CA LEU A 114 -9.80 5.26 14.49
C LEU A 114 -9.24 4.96 13.10
N PHE A 115 -8.08 5.55 12.79
CA PHE A 115 -7.37 5.27 11.54
C PHE A 115 -6.95 3.79 11.44
N GLY A 116 -6.47 3.19 12.51
CA GLY A 116 -6.09 1.77 12.56
C GLY A 116 -7.28 0.83 12.33
N VAL A 117 -8.46 1.16 12.86
CA VAL A 117 -9.70 0.43 12.56
C VAL A 117 -10.04 0.54 11.08
N ALA A 118 -10.05 1.75 10.53
CA ALA A 118 -10.35 1.96 9.11
C ALA A 118 -9.36 1.20 8.20
N ARG A 119 -8.06 1.26 8.52
CA ARG A 119 -7.02 0.50 7.82
C ARG A 119 -7.22 -1.01 7.96
N GLY A 120 -7.58 -1.50 9.15
CA GLY A 120 -7.84 -2.90 9.40
C GLY A 120 -9.00 -3.42 8.55
N LEU A 121 -10.09 -2.67 8.49
CA LEU A 121 -11.24 -2.96 7.63
C LEU A 121 -10.86 -2.95 6.15
N LEU A 122 -10.06 -1.96 5.71
CA LEU A 122 -9.56 -1.90 4.33
C LEU A 122 -8.70 -3.12 3.98
N LEU A 123 -7.79 -3.53 4.86
CA LEU A 123 -6.95 -4.72 4.65
C LEU A 123 -7.79 -5.99 4.53
N VAL A 124 -8.82 -6.11 5.38
CA VAL A 124 -9.77 -7.22 5.29
C VAL A 124 -10.55 -7.18 3.98
N ALA A 125 -11.08 -6.02 3.56
CA ALA A 125 -11.79 -5.89 2.29
C ALA A 125 -10.93 -6.33 1.10
N VAL A 126 -9.67 -5.89 1.04
CA VAL A 126 -8.72 -6.32 0.02
C VAL A 126 -8.47 -7.83 0.07
N ALA A 127 -8.35 -8.43 1.26
CA ALA A 127 -8.17 -9.86 1.41
C ALA A 127 -9.37 -10.66 0.88
N PHE A 128 -10.60 -10.21 1.15
CA PHE A 128 -11.81 -10.83 0.61
C PHE A 128 -11.84 -10.76 -0.93
N ILE A 129 -11.55 -9.59 -1.52
CA ILE A 129 -11.45 -9.44 -2.99
C ILE A 129 -10.44 -10.44 -3.57
N ILE A 130 -9.27 -10.60 -2.94
CA ILE A 130 -8.26 -11.55 -3.40
C ILE A 130 -8.78 -12.99 -3.29
N LEU A 131 -9.46 -13.36 -2.21
CA LEU A 131 -10.00 -14.71 -2.01
C LEU A 131 -11.11 -15.06 -3.01
N GLU A 132 -11.86 -14.07 -3.50
CA GLU A 132 -12.86 -14.26 -4.56
C GLU A 132 -12.22 -14.42 -5.95
N GLN A 133 -11.12 -13.69 -6.22
CA GLN A 133 -10.48 -13.71 -7.53
C GLN A 133 -9.45 -14.83 -7.70
N VAL A 134 -8.89 -15.34 -6.60
CA VAL A 134 -7.89 -16.42 -6.62
C VAL A 134 -8.56 -17.76 -6.33
N PRO A 135 -8.37 -18.80 -7.16
CA PRO A 135 -8.87 -20.13 -6.87
C PRO A 135 -8.26 -20.69 -5.58
N VAL A 136 -8.99 -20.59 -4.48
CA VAL A 136 -8.65 -21.21 -3.19
C VAL A 136 -9.44 -22.51 -2.98
N GLY A 137 -9.00 -23.37 -2.05
CA GLY A 137 -9.68 -24.65 -1.78
C GLY A 137 -11.16 -24.45 -1.43
N ALA A 138 -12.02 -25.39 -1.85
CA ALA A 138 -13.48 -25.29 -1.72
C ALA A 138 -13.94 -25.05 -0.27
N ASP A 139 -13.26 -25.63 0.72
CA ASP A 139 -13.54 -25.42 2.15
C ASP A 139 -13.29 -23.97 2.60
N ILE A 140 -12.29 -23.28 2.03
CA ILE A 140 -12.03 -21.87 2.36
C ILE A 140 -13.09 -20.98 1.72
N GLN A 141 -13.52 -21.30 0.49
CA GLN A 141 -14.56 -20.53 -0.19
C GLN A 141 -15.89 -20.60 0.56
N THR A 142 -16.28 -21.76 1.07
CA THR A 142 -17.52 -21.91 1.86
C THR A 142 -17.42 -21.18 3.20
N MET A 143 -16.27 -21.25 3.90
CA MET A 143 -16.06 -20.50 5.14
C MET A 143 -16.12 -18.98 4.95
N VAL A 144 -15.63 -18.46 3.82
CA VAL A 144 -15.71 -17.02 3.50
C VAL A 144 -17.14 -16.62 3.13
N ALA A 145 -17.84 -17.44 2.36
CA ALA A 145 -19.22 -17.18 1.94
C ALA A 145 -20.24 -17.19 3.10
N GLU A 146 -19.96 -17.98 4.15
CA GLU A 146 -20.83 -18.08 5.33
C GLU A 146 -20.46 -17.08 6.45
N ALA A 147 -19.36 -16.33 6.31
CA ALA A 147 -18.88 -15.42 7.35
C ALA A 147 -19.84 -14.23 7.54
N ALA A 148 -20.16 -13.90 8.79
CA ALA A 148 -21.04 -12.75 9.09
C ALA A 148 -20.41 -11.42 8.63
N SER A 149 -19.07 -11.35 8.68
CA SER A 149 -18.28 -10.25 8.16
C SER A 149 -18.47 -10.01 6.65
N GLN A 150 -18.80 -11.04 5.86
CA GLN A 150 -18.99 -10.92 4.41
C GLN A 150 -20.12 -9.95 4.05
N GLY A 151 -21.25 -9.99 4.76
CA GLY A 151 -22.38 -9.09 4.50
C GLY A 151 -22.08 -7.62 4.81
N LEU A 152 -21.32 -7.34 5.87
CA LEU A 152 -20.90 -5.98 6.23
C LEU A 152 -19.84 -5.45 5.24
N LEU A 153 -18.86 -6.29 4.88
CA LEU A 153 -17.78 -5.94 3.98
C LEU A 153 -18.22 -5.83 2.52
N ALA A 154 -19.28 -6.54 2.09
CA ALA A 154 -19.82 -6.45 0.74
C ALA A 154 -20.19 -5.00 0.36
N SER A 155 -20.82 -4.26 1.28
CA SER A 155 -21.17 -2.85 1.04
C SER A 155 -19.94 -1.95 0.81
N ILE A 156 -18.83 -2.23 1.50
CA ILE A 156 -17.57 -1.51 1.35
C ILE A 156 -16.90 -1.91 0.02
N GLN A 157 -16.96 -3.19 -0.35
CA GLN A 157 -16.45 -3.69 -1.63
C GLN A 157 -17.21 -3.08 -2.80
N ASP A 158 -18.54 -3.09 -2.77
CA ASP A 158 -19.39 -2.49 -3.81
C ASP A 158 -19.09 -1.00 -3.97
N ALA A 159 -18.95 -0.27 -2.86
CA ALA A 159 -18.58 1.14 -2.88
C ALA A 159 -17.17 1.37 -3.46
N LEU A 160 -16.21 0.50 -3.13
CA LEU A 160 -14.85 0.56 -3.65
C LEU A 160 -14.81 0.26 -5.15
N VAL A 161 -15.48 -0.81 -5.59
CA VAL A 161 -15.56 -1.21 -7.00
C VAL A 161 -16.28 -0.14 -7.82
N ALA A 162 -17.37 0.43 -7.30
CA ALA A 162 -18.08 1.52 -7.97
C ALA A 162 -17.25 2.82 -8.08
N ALA A 163 -16.31 3.04 -7.14
CA ALA A 163 -15.40 4.17 -7.18
C ALA A 163 -14.21 3.97 -8.14
N LEU A 164 -13.93 2.73 -8.57
CA LEU A 164 -12.88 2.45 -9.53
C LEU A 164 -13.35 2.78 -10.96
N PRO A 165 -12.60 3.59 -11.72
CA PRO A 165 -12.87 3.79 -13.14
C PRO A 165 -12.79 2.45 -13.89
N THR A 166 -13.79 2.13 -14.70
CA THR A 166 -13.81 0.90 -15.51
C THR A 166 -12.81 0.95 -16.67
N GLU A 167 -12.31 2.15 -17.00
CA GLU A 167 -11.39 2.43 -18.10
C GLU A 167 -10.16 3.15 -17.53
N MET A 168 -8.96 2.77 -17.96
CA MET A 168 -7.73 3.48 -17.55
C MET A 168 -7.73 4.90 -18.16
N PRO A 169 -7.58 5.96 -17.34
CA PRO A 169 -7.53 7.32 -17.86
C PRO A 169 -6.39 7.51 -18.87
N PRO A 170 -6.62 8.23 -19.98
CA PRO A 170 -5.62 8.42 -21.03
C PRO A 170 -4.34 9.12 -20.54
N GLN A 171 -4.42 9.87 -19.43
CA GLN A 171 -3.26 10.50 -18.82
C GLN A 171 -2.28 9.49 -18.21
N ILE A 172 -2.78 8.36 -17.68
CA ILE A 172 -1.93 7.32 -17.09
C ILE A 172 -1.23 6.52 -18.18
N THR A 173 -1.96 6.17 -19.25
CA THR A 173 -1.36 5.48 -20.40
C THR A 173 -0.30 6.35 -21.07
N GLN A 174 -0.55 7.65 -21.27
CA GLN A 174 0.44 8.58 -21.80
C GLN A 174 1.67 8.72 -20.88
N SER A 175 1.48 8.78 -19.56
CA SER A 175 2.61 8.86 -18.61
C SER A 175 3.45 7.58 -18.61
N TYR A 176 2.81 6.42 -18.74
CA TYR A 176 3.46 5.13 -18.88
C TYR A 176 4.24 5.04 -20.21
N GLU A 177 3.61 5.42 -21.32
CA GLU A 177 4.27 5.52 -22.63
C GLU A 177 5.39 6.56 -22.62
N GLN A 178 5.30 7.65 -21.86
CA GLN A 178 6.38 8.62 -21.73
C GLN A 178 7.57 8.05 -20.93
N LEU A 179 7.30 7.25 -19.88
CA LEU A 179 8.34 6.58 -19.12
C LEU A 179 9.02 5.47 -19.93
N LEU A 180 8.25 4.67 -20.67
CA LEU A 180 8.76 3.53 -21.44
C LEU A 180 9.17 3.85 -22.87
N GLY A 181 8.59 4.88 -23.48
CA GLY A 181 8.86 5.32 -24.85
C GLY A 181 10.29 5.85 -25.03
N ARG A 182 10.96 6.22 -23.93
CA ARG A 182 12.41 6.49 -23.93
C ARG A 182 13.26 5.29 -24.34
N CYS A 183 12.72 4.07 -24.26
CA CYS A 183 13.39 2.84 -24.70
C CYS A 183 13.09 2.46 -26.15
N GLY A 184 12.27 3.25 -26.86
CA GLY A 184 11.87 3.01 -28.25
C GLY A 184 12.65 3.79 -29.30
N GLU A 185 13.62 4.62 -28.89
CA GLU A 185 14.56 5.35 -29.77
C GLU A 185 15.92 4.66 -29.85
#